data_AF-A0A2G5W1I8-F1
#
_entry.id   AF-A0A2G5W1I8-F1
#
_cell.length_a   1.000
_cell.length_b   1.000
_cell.length_c   1.000
_cell.angle_alpha   90.00
_cell.angle_beta   90.00
_cell.angle_gamma   90.00
#
_symmetry.space_group_name_H-M   'P 1'
#
loop_
_entity.id
_entity.type
_entity.pdbx_description
1 polymer ?
#
loop_
_entity_poly.entity_id
_entity_poly.type
_entity_poly.pdbx_seq_one_letter_code
_entity_poly.pdbx_strand_id
1 'polypeptide(L)'
;MRNFYAWLLTVVMMTAVLLPSVAFATPEKEESLLHTIEQIIAWKKQDENIAESDPLLSKPFLAHAGNTNGDWYPIGLGRIGYPDDYQAYLAVIKNNVIERYKTKDQLSDMKATEWHRISLAILAVGGDPTAVGDSNLIADGTYNRGLKTSLGAQGINGWIWGLIALDSMRYKVPDDADMTRIEIIKEIISLQLEDGGFSFYQDEAETDMTAMAIQALAPYYQSTEEFTYTQKDIGENVTKTIHTIVDEALEKLSDMQTSTGGFSTQDDDNVESAAQVLVALTSLGIHPNEDERFKKGDNSLLDFIMDYQMEDGGFVHAKTYNADNPSSLPDESNSMASEQVLYALVSLYRLENGYRTMYDFRPENPQEMKQQMLKLMEDIDDIHEHTDAKQLQQLLDTYENFPIEERSYVYNFHKLAEAAIKQSIQLDLPAFSEAYEINTKGNGAIAPIYQEQTAPRNSTEQDVEKIDAIPTPLTTEHYIDVVSMIDQFEQADNKGDFEKELAQLYKYKEEMEKIEAEIQSINEDVLDQLYPFNELTSKDQDNVDAILERFNALSPYDQGKVLNYEDLKKSKTQIDNAVRAQRISWVLGIVAVGLIIVVLLRIKKRRRQRD
;
A
#
# COMPACT_ATOMS: atom_id res chain seq x y z
N MET A 1 -31.41 74.28 -32.37
CA MET A 1 -32.40 73.82 -31.37
C MET A 1 -32.85 72.40 -31.74
N ARG A 2 -32.48 71.44 -30.87
CA ARG A 2 -33.07 70.10 -30.62
C ARG A 2 -33.26 69.06 -31.75
N ASN A 3 -32.43 68.02 -31.61
CA ASN A 3 -32.75 66.59 -31.45
C ASN A 3 -33.33 65.79 -32.62
N PHE A 4 -32.47 65.05 -33.33
CA PHE A 4 -32.83 63.80 -34.04
C PHE A 4 -31.63 62.80 -33.98
N TYR A 5 -31.87 61.64 -33.35
CA TYR A 5 -31.26 60.29 -33.45
C TYR A 5 -29.73 60.10 -33.56
N ALA A 6 -29.14 59.31 -32.65
CA ALA A 6 -28.78 57.91 -32.93
C ALA A 6 -27.99 57.29 -31.75
N TRP A 7 -28.35 56.04 -31.45
CA TRP A 7 -27.68 55.07 -30.60
C TRP A 7 -26.16 54.97 -30.85
N LEU A 8 -25.37 54.91 -29.77
CA LEU A 8 -24.11 54.15 -29.72
C LEU A 8 -23.59 54.11 -28.27
N LEU A 9 -23.61 52.94 -27.64
CA LEU A 9 -22.68 52.58 -26.55
C LEU A 9 -22.47 51.06 -26.61
N THR A 10 -21.46 50.74 -27.42
CA THR A 10 -20.55 49.60 -27.39
C THR A 10 -20.84 48.52 -26.33
N VAL A 11 -21.34 47.38 -26.82
CA VAL A 11 -21.15 46.06 -26.19
C VAL A 11 -19.69 45.69 -26.42
N VAL A 12 -18.91 45.62 -25.33
CA VAL A 12 -17.60 44.95 -25.35
C VAL A 12 -17.88 43.45 -25.27
N MET A 13 -17.86 42.77 -26.42
CA MET A 13 -17.72 41.32 -26.46
C MET A 13 -16.30 40.99 -25.97
N MET A 14 -16.18 40.51 -24.73
CA MET A 14 -15.03 39.68 -24.34
C MET A 14 -15.17 38.35 -25.09
N THR A 15 -14.44 38.21 -26.19
CA THR A 15 -14.12 36.89 -26.73
C THR A 15 -13.14 36.24 -25.77
N ALA A 16 -13.64 35.38 -24.88
CA ALA A 16 -12.83 34.39 -24.21
C ALA A 16 -12.29 33.44 -25.28
N VAL A 17 -11.01 33.59 -25.61
CA VAL A 17 -10.28 32.55 -26.34
C VAL A 17 -10.05 31.45 -25.31
N LEU A 18 -10.82 30.37 -25.41
CA LEU A 18 -10.57 29.12 -24.70
C LEU A 18 -9.28 28.53 -25.29
N LEU A 19 -8.19 28.60 -24.53
CA LEU A 19 -6.91 27.98 -24.86
C LEU A 19 -6.78 26.70 -24.00
N PRO A 20 -6.30 25.58 -24.56
CA PRO A 20 -5.89 24.44 -23.76
C PRO A 20 -4.47 24.70 -23.26
N SER A 21 -4.37 25.27 -22.06
CA SER A 21 -3.17 25.30 -21.24
C SER A 21 -3.50 24.47 -20.01
N VAL A 22 -2.57 23.67 -19.49
CA VAL A 22 -2.69 22.93 -18.21
C VAL A 22 -3.32 23.85 -17.16
N ALA A 23 -4.64 23.79 -17.03
CA ALA A 23 -5.39 24.74 -16.25
C ALA A 23 -5.37 24.19 -14.84
N PHE A 24 -4.64 24.84 -13.94
CA PHE A 24 -4.83 24.62 -12.51
C PHE A 24 -6.33 24.63 -12.20
N ALA A 25 -6.77 23.67 -11.38
CA ALA A 25 -8.19 23.50 -11.08
C ALA A 25 -8.80 24.83 -10.63
N THR A 26 -10.02 25.09 -11.09
CA THR A 26 -10.82 26.19 -10.54
C THR A 26 -11.17 25.88 -9.09
N PRO A 27 -11.24 26.89 -8.18
CA PRO A 27 -11.54 26.67 -6.77
C PRO A 27 -12.77 25.78 -6.50
N GLU A 28 -13.83 25.90 -7.31
CA GLU A 28 -15.05 25.12 -7.19
C GLU A 28 -14.85 23.61 -7.47
N LYS A 29 -14.01 23.26 -8.46
CA LYS A 29 -13.66 21.87 -8.77
C LYS A 29 -12.74 21.27 -7.71
N GLU A 30 -11.80 22.08 -7.22
CA GLU A 30 -10.89 21.71 -6.14
C GLU A 30 -11.67 21.41 -4.85
N GLU A 31 -12.61 22.27 -4.46
CA GLU A 31 -13.49 22.06 -3.31
C GLU A 31 -14.35 20.78 -3.47
N SER A 32 -14.84 20.50 -4.68
CA SER A 32 -15.61 19.27 -4.94
C SER A 32 -14.78 18.00 -4.77
N LEU A 33 -13.53 17.97 -5.25
CA LEU A 33 -12.66 16.80 -5.15
C LEU A 33 -12.22 16.53 -3.71
N LEU A 34 -11.85 17.59 -2.98
CA LEU A 34 -11.53 17.50 -1.55
C LEU A 34 -12.73 17.02 -0.74
N HIS A 35 -13.93 17.50 -1.06
CA HIS A 35 -15.16 17.03 -0.41
C HIS A 35 -15.37 15.52 -0.58
N THR A 36 -15.21 14.98 -1.78
CA THR A 36 -15.30 13.53 -2.02
C THR A 36 -14.23 12.75 -1.23
N ILE A 37 -12.99 13.25 -1.20
CA ILE A 37 -11.91 12.67 -0.38
C ILE A 37 -12.30 12.63 1.10
N GLU A 38 -12.85 13.72 1.64
CA GLU A 38 -13.32 13.81 3.02
C GLU A 38 -14.48 12.86 3.32
N GLN A 39 -15.40 12.66 2.36
CA GLN A 39 -16.49 11.68 2.48
C GLN A 39 -15.97 10.25 2.58
N ILE A 40 -14.95 9.87 1.79
CA ILE A 40 -14.33 8.53 1.89
C ILE A 40 -13.68 8.34 3.27
N ILE A 41 -12.99 9.37 3.77
CA ILE A 41 -12.35 9.32 5.10
C ILE A 41 -13.42 9.20 6.19
N ALA A 42 -14.49 9.98 6.12
CA ALA A 42 -15.60 9.94 7.06
C ALA A 42 -16.31 8.57 7.04
N TRP A 43 -16.53 8.00 5.85
CA TRP A 43 -17.03 6.65 5.69
C TRP A 43 -16.13 5.62 6.38
N LYS A 44 -14.80 5.68 6.15
CA LYS A 44 -13.87 4.73 6.76
C LYS A 44 -13.84 4.85 8.28
N LYS A 45 -13.98 6.06 8.84
CA LYS A 45 -14.14 6.23 10.29
C LYS A 45 -15.38 5.50 10.80
N GLN A 46 -16.51 5.59 10.10
CA GLN A 46 -17.74 4.88 10.50
C GLN A 46 -17.58 3.36 10.43
N ASP A 47 -16.97 2.85 9.35
CA ASP A 47 -16.67 1.42 9.16
C ASP A 47 -15.81 0.85 10.31
N GLU A 48 -14.84 1.64 10.78
CA GLU A 48 -13.95 1.29 11.89
C GLU A 48 -14.52 1.60 13.28
N ASN A 49 -15.78 2.06 13.37
CA ASN A 49 -16.44 2.51 14.61
C ASN A 49 -15.69 3.65 15.34
N ILE A 50 -15.05 4.53 14.58
CA ILE A 50 -14.35 5.73 15.04
C ILE A 50 -15.30 6.93 14.97
N ALA A 51 -15.32 7.76 16.02
CA ALA A 51 -16.14 8.97 16.02
C ALA A 51 -15.65 9.97 14.96
N GLU A 52 -16.57 10.71 14.33
CA GLU A 52 -16.25 11.66 13.24
C GLU A 52 -15.21 12.72 13.66
N SER A 53 -15.25 13.15 14.93
CA SER A 53 -14.31 14.11 15.53
C SER A 53 -12.91 13.56 15.77
N ASP A 54 -12.75 12.24 15.78
CA ASP A 54 -11.50 11.58 16.12
C ASP A 54 -10.67 11.33 14.84
N PRO A 55 -9.33 11.28 14.93
CA PRO A 55 -8.48 10.92 13.81
C PRO A 55 -8.78 9.50 13.28
N LEU A 56 -8.70 9.29 11.97
CA LEU A 56 -8.87 7.96 11.37
C LEU A 56 -7.74 7.03 11.82
N LEU A 57 -6.50 7.51 11.91
CA LEU A 57 -5.32 6.76 12.35
C LEU A 57 -5.27 6.58 13.88
N SER A 58 -6.42 6.27 14.49
CA SER A 58 -6.60 6.02 15.91
C SER A 58 -6.73 4.51 16.22
N LYS A 59 -6.84 4.15 17.51
CA LYS A 59 -6.68 2.78 18.01
C LYS A 59 -7.38 1.67 17.19
N PRO A 60 -8.66 1.79 16.77
CA PRO A 60 -9.31 0.75 15.98
C PRO A 60 -8.56 0.49 14.65
N PHE A 61 -8.21 1.57 13.94
CA PHE A 61 -7.49 1.50 12.67
C PHE A 61 -6.03 1.05 12.83
N LEU A 62 -5.37 1.46 13.92
CA LEU A 62 -3.96 1.10 14.18
C LEU A 62 -3.72 -0.40 14.27
N ALA A 63 -4.75 -1.21 14.56
CA ALA A 63 -4.67 -2.67 14.51
C ALA A 63 -4.35 -3.21 13.09
N HIS A 64 -4.59 -2.42 12.05
CA HIS A 64 -4.29 -2.76 10.66
C HIS A 64 -2.92 -2.28 10.18
N ALA A 65 -2.16 -1.54 11.00
CA ALA A 65 -0.86 -1.00 10.61
C ALA A 65 0.15 -2.10 10.25
N GLY A 66 0.67 -2.07 9.04
CA GLY A 66 1.57 -3.08 8.49
C GLY A 66 0.86 -4.23 7.76
N ASN A 67 -0.48 -4.21 7.63
CA ASN A 67 -1.32 -5.24 7.00
C ASN A 67 -2.14 -4.66 5.84
N THR A 68 -2.45 -5.49 4.83
CA THR A 68 -3.02 -5.03 3.55
C THR A 68 -4.23 -4.11 3.69
N ASN A 69 -5.06 -4.33 4.70
CA ASN A 69 -6.29 -3.57 4.95
C ASN A 69 -6.09 -2.16 5.52
N GLY A 70 -4.87 -1.80 5.94
CA GLY A 70 -4.62 -0.56 6.70
C GLY A 70 -3.63 0.41 6.06
N ASP A 71 -2.74 -0.04 5.17
CA ASP A 71 -1.58 0.77 4.79
C ASP A 71 -1.86 1.76 3.64
N TRP A 72 -2.93 1.55 2.85
CA TRP A 72 -3.26 2.42 1.71
C TRP A 72 -3.96 3.73 2.10
N TYR A 73 -4.77 3.74 3.17
CA TYR A 73 -5.36 4.97 3.70
C TYR A 73 -4.29 5.99 4.16
N PRO A 74 -3.31 5.64 5.00
CA PRO A 74 -2.21 6.54 5.37
C PRO A 74 -1.46 7.10 4.16
N ILE A 75 -1.32 6.32 3.08
CA ILE A 75 -0.73 6.80 1.83
C ILE A 75 -1.58 7.93 1.25
N GLY A 76 -2.90 7.75 1.08
CA GLY A 76 -3.80 8.82 0.66
C GLY A 76 -3.76 10.04 1.59
N LEU A 77 -3.92 9.81 2.90
CA LEU A 77 -3.96 10.87 3.92
C LEU A 77 -2.68 11.70 3.94
N GLY A 78 -1.51 11.07 3.96
CA GLY A 78 -0.22 11.77 4.01
C GLY A 78 0.08 12.56 2.74
N ARG A 79 -0.36 12.04 1.59
CA ARG A 79 -0.16 12.69 0.28
C ARG A 79 -1.13 13.82 0.01
N ILE A 80 -2.25 13.90 0.71
CA ILE A 80 -3.09 15.10 0.77
C ILE A 80 -2.82 15.94 2.03
N GLY A 81 -2.06 15.44 3.01
CA GLY A 81 -1.77 16.14 4.26
C GLY A 81 -2.95 16.30 5.20
N TYR A 82 -3.98 15.46 5.06
CA TYR A 82 -5.21 15.51 5.86
C TYR A 82 -4.90 15.47 7.38
N PRO A 83 -5.50 16.34 8.22
CA PRO A 83 -5.16 16.39 9.64
C PRO A 83 -5.53 15.08 10.37
N ASP A 84 -4.52 14.30 10.74
CA ASP A 84 -4.70 12.99 11.39
C ASP A 84 -3.51 12.63 12.31
N ASP A 85 -3.55 11.47 12.97
CA ASP A 85 -2.53 11.02 13.91
C ASP A 85 -1.43 10.16 13.25
N TYR A 86 -0.66 10.82 12.38
CA TYR A 86 0.45 10.19 11.66
C TYR A 86 1.52 9.59 12.58
N GLN A 87 1.76 10.19 13.75
CA GLN A 87 2.80 9.72 14.67
C GLN A 87 2.38 8.43 15.36
N ALA A 88 1.12 8.32 15.82
CA ALA A 88 0.60 7.07 16.35
C ALA A 88 0.69 5.94 15.32
N TYR A 89 0.31 6.21 14.06
CA TYR A 89 0.46 5.22 12.99
C TYR A 89 1.93 4.84 12.74
N LEU A 90 2.82 5.82 12.63
CA LEU A 90 4.25 5.60 12.40
C LEU A 90 4.88 4.77 13.52
N ALA A 91 4.52 5.04 14.77
CA ALA A 91 5.00 4.29 15.93
C ALA A 91 4.57 2.82 15.86
N VAL A 92 3.28 2.57 15.60
CA VAL A 92 2.73 1.21 15.53
C VAL A 92 3.28 0.43 14.35
N ILE A 93 3.31 1.01 13.14
CA ILE A 93 3.82 0.28 11.96
C ILE A 93 5.31 -0.06 12.10
N LYS A 94 6.14 0.87 12.63
CA LYS A 94 7.56 0.60 12.90
C LYS A 94 7.73 -0.52 13.91
N ASN A 95 6.96 -0.48 14.99
CA ASN A 95 7.00 -1.51 16.01
C ASN A 95 6.59 -2.89 15.44
N ASN A 96 5.51 -2.96 14.68
CA ASN A 96 5.07 -4.21 14.03
C ASN A 96 6.13 -4.77 13.08
N VAL A 97 6.88 -3.91 12.39
CA VAL A 97 8.02 -4.33 11.55
C VAL A 97 9.18 -4.84 12.41
N ILE A 98 9.56 -4.11 13.47
CA ILE A 98 10.65 -4.51 14.38
C ILE A 98 10.39 -5.88 14.97
N GLU A 99 9.18 -6.15 15.47
CA GLU A 99 8.80 -7.46 16.01
C GLU A 99 8.86 -8.56 14.95
N ARG A 100 8.32 -8.29 13.76
CA ARG A 100 8.41 -9.23 12.61
C ARG A 100 9.86 -9.55 12.26
N TYR A 101 10.74 -8.56 12.29
CA TYR A 101 12.18 -8.73 12.01
C TYR A 101 12.96 -9.49 13.10
N LYS A 102 12.40 -9.71 14.30
CA LYS A 102 12.97 -10.63 15.30
C LYS A 102 12.76 -12.10 14.91
N THR A 103 11.78 -12.39 14.05
CA THR A 103 11.52 -13.73 13.55
C THR A 103 12.47 -14.09 12.40
N LYS A 104 12.65 -15.39 12.14
CA LYS A 104 13.53 -15.89 11.07
C LYS A 104 13.12 -15.37 9.69
N ASP A 105 11.81 -15.33 9.44
CA ASP A 105 11.25 -15.05 8.12
C ASP A 105 11.14 -13.54 7.87
N GLN A 106 11.14 -12.71 8.93
CA GLN A 106 10.95 -11.26 8.86
C GLN A 106 9.57 -10.89 8.32
N LEU A 107 9.46 -10.64 7.01
CA LEU A 107 8.19 -10.45 6.30
C LEU A 107 8.00 -11.60 5.28
N SER A 108 6.98 -11.55 4.43
CA SER A 108 6.64 -12.68 3.56
C SER A 108 7.77 -13.15 2.63
N ASP A 109 8.19 -14.40 2.74
CA ASP A 109 9.18 -15.00 1.83
C ASP A 109 8.77 -14.97 0.35
N MET A 110 7.48 -14.85 0.04
CA MET A 110 6.94 -14.82 -1.33
C MET A 110 6.45 -13.44 -1.77
N LYS A 111 5.90 -12.62 -0.86
CA LYS A 111 5.26 -11.35 -1.22
C LYS A 111 6.19 -10.16 -0.99
N ALA A 112 7.05 -9.86 -1.96
CA ALA A 112 7.90 -8.67 -1.91
C ALA A 112 7.08 -7.37 -1.74
N THR A 113 5.84 -7.35 -2.25
CA THR A 113 4.92 -6.20 -2.11
C THR A 113 4.59 -5.85 -0.67
N GLU A 114 4.80 -6.77 0.29
CA GLU A 114 4.66 -6.43 1.72
C GLU A 114 5.70 -5.39 2.16
N TRP A 115 6.97 -5.53 1.76
CA TRP A 115 8.00 -4.52 2.04
C TRP A 115 7.68 -3.20 1.35
N HIS A 116 7.25 -3.25 0.10
CA HIS A 116 6.97 -2.04 -0.70
C HIS A 116 5.82 -1.24 -0.09
N ARG A 117 4.68 -1.90 0.17
CA ARG A 117 3.50 -1.28 0.78
C ARG A 117 3.81 -0.65 2.14
N ILE A 118 4.49 -1.39 3.02
CA ILE A 118 4.90 -0.87 4.34
C ILE A 118 5.85 0.32 4.20
N SER A 119 6.81 0.25 3.26
CA SER A 119 7.76 1.35 3.03
C SER A 119 7.05 2.62 2.57
N LEU A 120 6.09 2.50 1.65
CA LEU A 120 5.30 3.64 1.17
C LEU A 120 4.40 4.22 2.27
N ALA A 121 3.78 3.37 3.11
CA ALA A 121 2.99 3.84 4.24
C ALA A 121 3.85 4.56 5.29
N ILE A 122 5.04 4.05 5.61
CA ILE A 122 6.01 4.72 6.49
C ILE A 122 6.40 6.08 5.94
N LEU A 123 6.72 6.18 4.64
CA LEU A 123 7.03 7.45 4.00
C LEU A 123 5.83 8.42 4.06
N ALA A 124 4.61 7.94 3.82
CA ALA A 124 3.41 8.77 3.82
C ALA A 124 3.12 9.43 5.16
N VAL A 125 3.45 8.76 6.26
CA VAL A 125 3.27 9.31 7.62
C VAL A 125 4.53 10.01 8.15
N GLY A 126 5.50 10.30 7.28
CA GLY A 126 6.68 11.10 7.61
C GLY A 126 7.87 10.32 8.19
N GLY A 127 7.86 8.99 8.09
CA GLY A 127 8.95 8.12 8.55
C GLY A 127 9.98 7.79 7.47
N ASP A 128 11.06 7.11 7.89
CA ASP A 128 12.15 6.62 7.03
C ASP A 128 12.16 5.08 7.00
N PRO A 129 11.84 4.44 5.87
CA PRO A 129 11.82 2.98 5.75
C PRO A 129 13.23 2.35 5.68
N THR A 130 14.29 3.16 5.55
CA THR A 130 15.68 2.67 5.60
C THR A 130 16.21 2.51 7.03
N ALA A 131 15.46 2.98 8.03
CA ALA A 131 15.84 3.00 9.43
C ALA A 131 14.66 2.63 10.35
N VAL A 132 14.11 1.41 10.18
CA VAL A 132 13.06 0.86 11.05
C VAL A 132 13.70 -0.05 12.08
N GLY A 133 14.02 0.51 13.25
CA GLY A 133 14.96 -0.13 14.17
C GLY A 133 16.34 -0.24 13.50
N ASP A 134 16.90 -1.44 13.45
CA ASP A 134 18.15 -1.73 12.73
C ASP A 134 17.93 -2.22 11.28
N SER A 135 16.67 -2.22 10.81
CA SER A 135 16.28 -2.80 9.52
C SER A 135 16.14 -1.75 8.42
N ASN A 136 16.53 -2.12 7.19
CA ASN A 136 16.37 -1.31 5.99
C ASN A 136 15.41 -1.99 5.01
N LEU A 137 14.14 -1.56 5.04
CA LEU A 137 13.08 -2.16 4.23
C LEU A 137 13.26 -1.94 2.74
N ILE A 138 13.89 -0.82 2.35
CA ILE A 138 14.18 -0.54 0.94
C ILE A 138 15.21 -1.54 0.42
N ALA A 139 16.31 -1.76 1.15
CA ALA A 139 17.31 -2.73 0.76
C ALA A 139 16.69 -4.14 0.66
N ASP A 140 16.10 -4.61 1.76
CA ASP A 140 15.58 -5.98 1.89
C ASP A 140 14.44 -6.26 0.92
N GLY A 141 13.60 -5.26 0.64
CA GLY A 141 12.43 -5.37 -0.23
C GLY A 141 12.72 -5.16 -1.71
N THR A 142 13.82 -4.48 -2.09
CA THR A 142 14.10 -4.11 -3.48
C THR A 142 15.41 -4.73 -3.99
N TYR A 143 16.50 -3.97 -4.04
CA TYR A 143 17.77 -4.33 -4.69
C TYR A 143 18.53 -5.48 -4.03
N ASN A 144 18.23 -5.83 -2.77
CA ASN A 144 18.83 -6.99 -2.08
C ASN A 144 17.82 -8.13 -1.85
N ARG A 145 16.59 -8.01 -2.36
CA ARG A 145 15.56 -9.02 -2.13
C ARG A 145 15.99 -10.41 -2.61
N GLY A 146 16.63 -10.45 -3.79
CA GLY A 146 17.12 -11.67 -4.44
C GLY A 146 18.23 -12.43 -3.70
N LEU A 147 18.87 -11.82 -2.70
CA LEU A 147 19.78 -12.52 -1.78
C LEU A 147 19.07 -13.60 -0.95
N LYS A 148 17.75 -13.50 -0.79
CA LYS A 148 16.90 -14.51 -0.13
C LYS A 148 15.93 -15.20 -1.11
N THR A 149 15.12 -14.40 -1.81
CA THR A 149 14.13 -14.86 -2.81
C THR A 149 14.07 -13.82 -3.91
N SER A 150 13.93 -14.24 -5.18
CA SER A 150 13.79 -13.29 -6.30
C SER A 150 12.76 -12.19 -5.99
N LEU A 151 13.09 -10.94 -6.32
CA LEU A 151 12.13 -9.82 -6.23
C LEU A 151 10.87 -10.09 -7.08
N GLY A 152 11.03 -10.80 -8.20
CA GLY A 152 9.93 -11.29 -9.04
C GLY A 152 9.26 -12.58 -8.58
N ALA A 153 9.48 -13.07 -7.36
CA ALA A 153 8.85 -14.30 -6.86
C ALA A 153 7.31 -14.21 -6.82
N GLN A 154 6.78 -12.99 -6.71
CA GLN A 154 5.34 -12.67 -6.81
C GLN A 154 4.92 -12.30 -8.23
N GLY A 155 5.68 -12.70 -9.25
CA GLY A 155 5.46 -12.28 -10.63
C GLY A 155 5.79 -10.79 -10.84
N ILE A 156 5.17 -10.20 -11.86
CA ILE A 156 5.43 -8.80 -12.26
C ILE A 156 5.16 -7.79 -11.14
N ASN A 157 4.20 -8.09 -10.25
CA ASN A 157 3.89 -7.26 -9.09
C ASN A 157 5.10 -6.94 -8.22
N GLY A 158 5.99 -7.91 -8.00
CA GLY A 158 7.19 -7.70 -7.19
C GLY A 158 8.16 -6.71 -7.84
N TRP A 159 8.31 -6.78 -9.17
CA TRP A 159 9.15 -5.84 -9.93
C TRP A 159 8.55 -4.43 -9.95
N ILE A 160 7.26 -4.31 -10.25
CA ILE A 160 6.53 -3.04 -10.33
C ILE A 160 6.61 -2.28 -9.01
N TRP A 161 6.14 -2.89 -7.92
CA TRP A 161 6.13 -2.23 -6.61
C TRP A 161 7.54 -2.07 -6.04
N GLY A 162 8.48 -2.94 -6.44
CA GLY A 162 9.89 -2.79 -6.12
C GLY A 162 10.51 -1.53 -6.73
N LEU A 163 10.21 -1.26 -8.00
CA LEU A 163 10.66 -0.03 -8.65
C LEU A 163 9.99 1.21 -8.06
N ILE A 164 8.67 1.16 -7.81
CA ILE A 164 7.94 2.26 -7.14
C ILE A 164 8.56 2.57 -5.77
N ALA A 165 8.81 1.56 -4.94
CA ALA A 165 9.41 1.74 -3.62
C ALA A 165 10.85 2.28 -3.73
N LEU A 166 11.65 1.77 -4.66
CA LEU A 166 13.02 2.22 -4.89
C LEU A 166 13.07 3.69 -5.36
N ASP A 167 12.12 4.09 -6.21
CA ASP A 167 12.06 5.43 -6.78
C ASP A 167 11.33 6.43 -5.89
N SER A 168 10.61 5.96 -4.86
CA SER A 168 9.81 6.79 -3.96
C SER A 168 10.57 7.95 -3.31
N MET A 169 11.88 7.75 -3.09
CA MET A 169 12.83 8.79 -2.68
C MET A 169 14.04 8.87 -3.60
N ARG A 170 14.00 8.23 -4.79
CA ARG A 170 15.16 8.06 -5.68
C ARG A 170 16.36 7.45 -4.93
N TYR A 171 16.12 6.29 -4.31
CA TYR A 171 17.08 5.69 -3.40
C TYR A 171 18.34 5.21 -4.12
N LYS A 172 19.49 5.41 -3.51
CA LYS A 172 20.76 4.91 -4.04
C LYS A 172 20.85 3.38 -3.90
N VAL A 173 21.15 2.69 -5.00
CA VAL A 173 21.49 1.28 -5.05
C VAL A 173 23.01 1.13 -4.85
N PRO A 174 23.47 0.35 -3.85
CA PRO A 174 24.89 0.04 -3.66
C PRO A 174 25.49 -0.78 -4.81
N ASP A 175 26.79 -0.59 -5.08
CA ASP A 175 27.52 -1.33 -6.14
C ASP A 175 27.55 -2.85 -5.92
N ASP A 176 27.37 -3.31 -4.68
CA ASP A 176 27.35 -4.72 -4.26
C ASP A 176 25.94 -5.28 -4.06
N ALA A 177 24.90 -4.55 -4.49
CA ALA A 177 23.52 -5.03 -4.49
C ALA A 177 23.32 -6.23 -5.42
N ASP A 178 22.29 -7.05 -5.12
CA ASP A 178 21.91 -8.19 -5.96
C ASP A 178 21.37 -7.76 -7.33
N MET A 179 20.63 -6.65 -7.36
CA MET A 179 20.08 -6.07 -8.59
C MET A 179 20.21 -4.56 -8.63
N THR A 180 20.47 -4.05 -9.83
CA THR A 180 20.41 -2.62 -10.15
C THR A 180 19.00 -2.20 -10.54
N ARG A 181 18.73 -0.89 -10.48
CA ARG A 181 17.48 -0.30 -11.00
C ARG A 181 17.25 -0.59 -12.47
N ILE A 182 18.30 -0.51 -13.29
CA ILE A 182 18.22 -0.81 -14.73
C ILE A 182 17.79 -2.26 -14.95
N GLU A 183 18.26 -3.21 -14.14
CA GLU A 183 17.84 -4.61 -14.22
C GLU A 183 16.38 -4.79 -13.80
N ILE A 184 15.91 -4.09 -12.76
CA ILE A 184 14.49 -4.10 -12.36
C ILE A 184 13.60 -3.55 -13.49
N ILE A 185 13.98 -2.41 -14.09
CA ILE A 185 13.28 -1.83 -15.25
C ILE A 185 13.24 -2.85 -16.40
N LYS A 186 14.37 -3.49 -16.71
CA LYS A 186 14.46 -4.51 -17.76
C LYS A 186 13.56 -5.71 -17.51
N GLU A 187 13.45 -6.18 -16.27
CA GLU A 187 12.52 -7.27 -15.93
C GLU A 187 11.07 -6.86 -16.19
N ILE A 188 10.65 -5.65 -15.81
CA ILE A 188 9.30 -5.13 -16.09
C ILE A 188 9.06 -5.09 -17.60
N ILE A 189 9.87 -4.36 -18.36
CA ILE A 189 9.62 -4.14 -19.80
C ILE A 189 9.76 -5.43 -20.62
N SER A 190 10.53 -6.42 -20.15
CA SER A 190 10.62 -7.73 -20.78
C SER A 190 9.31 -8.52 -20.75
N LEU A 191 8.41 -8.19 -19.82
CA LEU A 191 7.12 -8.85 -19.60
C LEU A 191 5.97 -8.15 -20.33
N GLN A 192 6.24 -7.08 -21.09
CA GLN A 192 5.22 -6.49 -21.96
C GLN A 192 4.80 -7.49 -23.03
N LEU A 193 3.49 -7.63 -23.23
CA LEU A 193 2.90 -8.49 -24.25
C LEU A 193 3.01 -7.84 -25.65
N GLU A 194 2.81 -8.63 -26.71
CA GLU A 194 2.84 -8.15 -28.11
C GLU A 194 1.82 -7.02 -28.34
N ASP A 195 0.68 -7.05 -27.63
CA ASP A 195 -0.38 -6.05 -27.72
C ASP A 195 -0.12 -4.77 -26.90
N GLY A 196 1.06 -4.65 -26.28
CA GLY A 196 1.49 -3.49 -25.49
C GLY A 196 1.09 -3.55 -24.02
N GLY A 197 0.22 -4.47 -23.62
CA GLY A 197 -0.24 -4.62 -22.23
C GLY A 197 0.72 -5.38 -21.33
N PHE A 198 0.34 -5.50 -20.06
CA PHE A 198 1.02 -6.33 -19.06
C PHE A 198 0.02 -7.24 -18.37
N SER A 199 0.50 -8.37 -17.86
CA SER A 199 -0.32 -9.42 -17.26
C SER A 199 0.37 -10.04 -16.05
N PHE A 200 -0.41 -10.51 -15.09
CA PHE A 200 0.12 -11.28 -13.97
C PHE A 200 0.56 -12.68 -14.41
N TYR A 201 -0.20 -13.33 -15.31
CA TYR A 201 0.04 -14.70 -15.78
C TYR A 201 0.65 -14.81 -17.19
N GLN A 202 0.97 -13.68 -17.83
CA GLN A 202 1.65 -13.58 -19.15
C GLN A 202 0.88 -14.26 -20.30
N ASP A 203 -0.45 -14.14 -20.30
CA ASP A 203 -1.34 -14.68 -21.33
C ASP A 203 -2.20 -13.60 -21.99
N GLU A 204 -2.86 -12.77 -21.20
CA GLU A 204 -3.71 -11.67 -21.66
C GLU A 204 -3.47 -10.42 -20.83
N ALA A 205 -3.46 -9.25 -21.48
CA ALA A 205 -3.28 -7.99 -20.80
C ALA A 205 -4.38 -7.75 -19.75
N GLU A 206 -3.97 -7.38 -18.55
CA GLU A 206 -4.86 -7.07 -17.43
C GLU A 206 -4.79 -5.56 -17.17
N THR A 207 -5.95 -4.94 -16.93
CA THR A 207 -6.05 -3.49 -16.68
C THR A 207 -5.12 -3.07 -15.55
N ASP A 208 -5.22 -3.74 -14.40
CA ASP A 208 -4.49 -3.40 -13.18
C ASP A 208 -2.98 -3.53 -13.39
N MET A 209 -2.51 -4.63 -13.99
CA MET A 209 -1.09 -4.85 -14.23
C MET A 209 -0.52 -3.84 -15.24
N THR A 210 -1.28 -3.55 -16.29
CA THR A 210 -0.88 -2.57 -17.30
C THR A 210 -0.78 -1.17 -16.70
N ALA A 211 -1.79 -0.77 -15.92
CA ALA A 211 -1.80 0.53 -15.24
C ALA A 211 -0.67 0.64 -14.20
N MET A 212 -0.46 -0.37 -13.36
CA MET A 212 0.61 -0.33 -12.35
C MET A 212 2.01 -0.37 -12.99
N ALA A 213 2.20 -1.08 -14.11
CA ALA A 213 3.45 -1.03 -14.86
C ALA A 213 3.74 0.40 -15.38
N ILE A 214 2.72 1.09 -15.89
CA ILE A 214 2.83 2.50 -16.27
C ILE A 214 3.21 3.37 -15.07
N GLN A 215 2.58 3.17 -13.91
CA GLN A 215 2.92 3.92 -12.68
C GLN A 215 4.40 3.77 -12.30
N ALA A 216 4.95 2.55 -12.39
CA ALA A 216 6.35 2.27 -12.10
C ALA A 216 7.32 2.87 -13.15
N LEU A 217 6.91 2.93 -14.41
CA LEU A 217 7.73 3.41 -15.52
C LEU A 217 7.59 4.92 -15.79
N ALA A 218 6.54 5.57 -15.28
CA ALA A 218 6.29 7.00 -15.46
C ALA A 218 7.48 7.91 -15.12
N PRO A 219 8.28 7.67 -14.06
CA PRO A 219 9.47 8.46 -13.77
C PRO A 219 10.51 8.51 -14.90
N TYR A 220 10.49 7.54 -15.82
CA TYR A 220 11.42 7.39 -16.94
C TYR A 220 10.81 7.78 -18.28
N TYR A 221 9.53 8.14 -18.33
CA TYR A 221 8.78 8.36 -19.58
C TYR A 221 9.36 9.47 -20.45
N GLN A 222 9.97 10.51 -19.86
CA GLN A 222 10.62 11.60 -20.60
C GLN A 222 12.10 11.35 -20.91
N SER A 223 12.65 10.20 -20.50
CA SER A 223 14.03 9.81 -20.81
C SER A 223 14.15 9.44 -22.28
N THR A 224 15.23 9.86 -22.94
CA THR A 224 15.59 9.43 -24.29
C THR A 224 16.46 8.17 -24.31
N GLU A 225 16.64 7.53 -23.14
CA GLU A 225 17.42 6.30 -22.98
C GLU A 225 16.76 5.12 -23.72
N GLU A 226 17.55 4.41 -24.52
CA GLU A 226 17.14 3.19 -25.21
C GLU A 226 17.51 1.95 -24.41
N PHE A 227 16.56 1.02 -24.27
CA PHE A 227 16.76 -0.26 -23.63
C PHE A 227 16.73 -1.37 -24.68
N THR A 228 17.81 -2.16 -24.76
CA THR A 228 17.83 -3.42 -25.50
C THR A 228 17.58 -4.60 -24.56
N TYR A 229 16.55 -5.40 -24.85
CA TYR A 229 16.13 -6.54 -24.04
C TYR A 229 15.38 -7.59 -24.89
N THR A 230 15.22 -8.81 -24.35
CA THR A 230 14.36 -9.83 -24.96
C THR A 230 12.94 -9.67 -24.43
N GLN A 231 11.97 -9.39 -25.30
CA GLN A 231 10.55 -9.37 -24.95
C GLN A 231 10.05 -10.80 -24.87
N LYS A 232 9.60 -11.24 -23.68
CA LYS A 232 9.36 -12.65 -23.38
C LYS A 232 8.18 -13.24 -24.17
N ASP A 233 7.13 -12.46 -24.40
CA ASP A 233 5.92 -12.89 -25.10
C ASP A 233 6.21 -13.30 -26.57
N ILE A 234 6.97 -12.46 -27.30
CA ILE A 234 7.34 -12.73 -28.70
C ILE A 234 8.69 -13.46 -28.86
N GLY A 235 9.51 -13.49 -27.82
CA GLY A 235 10.83 -14.14 -27.82
C GLY A 235 11.90 -13.44 -28.66
N GLU A 236 11.72 -12.15 -28.98
CA GLU A 236 12.62 -11.36 -29.83
C GLU A 236 13.41 -10.31 -29.03
N ASN A 237 14.59 -9.95 -29.52
CA ASN A 237 15.35 -8.82 -28.98
C ASN A 237 14.86 -7.52 -29.62
N VAL A 238 14.36 -6.62 -28.79
CA VAL A 238 13.86 -5.31 -29.19
C VAL A 238 14.74 -4.21 -28.61
N THR A 239 14.68 -3.01 -29.19
CA THR A 239 15.28 -1.80 -28.61
C THR A 239 14.21 -0.71 -28.60
N LYS A 240 13.81 -0.27 -27.41
CA LYS A 240 12.74 0.72 -27.21
C LYS A 240 13.14 1.70 -26.11
N THR A 241 12.60 2.91 -26.17
CA THR A 241 12.61 3.84 -25.03
C THR A 241 11.45 3.50 -24.09
N ILE A 242 11.52 3.95 -22.83
CA ILE A 242 10.38 3.82 -21.91
C ILE A 242 9.16 4.59 -22.43
N HIS A 243 9.38 5.71 -23.12
CA HIS A 243 8.31 6.46 -23.80
C HIS A 243 7.48 5.57 -24.72
N THR A 244 8.13 4.85 -25.64
CA THR A 244 7.46 3.93 -26.58
C THR A 244 6.71 2.81 -25.86
N ILE A 245 7.33 2.20 -24.84
CA ILE A 245 6.72 1.10 -24.07
C ILE A 245 5.44 1.57 -23.36
N VAL A 246 5.48 2.74 -22.74
CA VAL A 246 4.33 3.31 -22.02
C VAL A 246 3.23 3.75 -22.99
N ASP A 247 3.57 4.29 -24.16
CA ASP A 247 2.57 4.68 -25.18
C ASP A 247 1.81 3.46 -25.72
N GLU A 248 2.49 2.34 -25.98
CA GLU A 248 1.86 1.07 -26.36
C GLU A 248 0.92 0.57 -25.25
N ALA A 249 1.33 0.68 -23.99
CA ALA A 249 0.50 0.30 -22.84
C ALA A 249 -0.72 1.21 -22.65
N LEU A 250 -0.59 2.52 -22.89
CA LEU A 250 -1.70 3.47 -22.86
C LEU A 250 -2.72 3.19 -23.98
N GLU A 251 -2.24 2.87 -25.19
CA GLU A 251 -3.12 2.47 -26.28
C GLU A 251 -3.89 1.20 -25.92
N LYS A 252 -3.20 0.21 -25.32
CA LYS A 252 -3.85 -1.00 -24.85
C LYS A 252 -4.91 -0.72 -23.79
N LEU A 253 -4.64 0.15 -22.81
CA LEU A 253 -5.65 0.57 -21.83
C LEU A 253 -6.83 1.30 -22.49
N SER A 254 -6.57 2.19 -23.43
CA SER A 254 -7.62 2.87 -24.20
C SER A 254 -8.54 1.86 -24.91
N ASP A 255 -7.97 0.81 -25.50
CA ASP A 255 -8.72 -0.26 -26.17
C ASP A 255 -9.52 -1.13 -25.19
N MET A 256 -9.01 -1.34 -23.97
CA MET A 256 -9.68 -2.11 -22.92
C MET A 256 -10.79 -1.34 -22.19
N GLN A 257 -10.79 -0.01 -22.27
CA GLN A 257 -11.79 0.82 -21.60
C GLN A 257 -13.20 0.56 -22.19
N THR A 258 -14.15 0.24 -21.30
CA THR A 258 -15.51 -0.13 -21.70
C THR A 258 -16.36 1.07 -22.09
N SER A 259 -17.53 0.84 -22.67
CA SER A 259 -18.45 1.92 -23.08
C SER A 259 -19.01 2.74 -21.91
N THR A 260 -18.86 2.27 -20.67
CA THR A 260 -19.22 3.01 -19.45
C THR A 260 -18.14 4.02 -19.04
N GLY A 261 -16.99 4.02 -19.72
CA GLY A 261 -15.79 4.77 -19.30
C GLY A 261 -14.94 4.04 -18.26
N GLY A 262 -15.39 2.86 -17.80
CA GLY A 262 -14.69 2.04 -16.82
C GLY A 262 -13.83 0.94 -17.42
N PHE A 263 -13.50 -0.03 -16.59
CA PHE A 263 -12.67 -1.19 -16.92
C PHE A 263 -13.20 -2.43 -16.23
N SER A 264 -13.15 -3.57 -16.93
CA SER A 264 -13.63 -4.85 -16.40
C SER A 264 -12.50 -5.78 -16.02
N THR A 265 -12.77 -6.66 -15.06
CA THR A 265 -12.02 -7.89 -14.81
C THR A 265 -13.01 -9.05 -14.81
N GLN A 266 -12.76 -10.10 -15.60
CA GLN A 266 -13.65 -11.27 -15.71
C GLN A 266 -15.12 -10.89 -16.01
N ASP A 267 -15.32 -9.97 -16.96
CA ASP A 267 -16.62 -9.46 -17.44
C ASP A 267 -17.39 -8.52 -16.49
N ASP A 268 -16.88 -8.22 -15.29
CA ASP A 268 -17.48 -7.24 -14.37
C ASP A 268 -16.63 -5.95 -14.30
N ASP A 269 -17.26 -4.82 -14.63
CA ASP A 269 -16.71 -3.47 -14.39
C ASP A 269 -16.52 -3.25 -12.88
N ASN A 270 -15.34 -2.77 -12.49
CA ASN A 270 -15.02 -2.46 -11.10
C ASN A 270 -14.26 -1.14 -10.96
N VAL A 271 -14.41 -0.49 -9.80
CA VAL A 271 -13.83 0.84 -9.57
C VAL A 271 -12.34 0.80 -9.26
N GLU A 272 -11.82 -0.30 -8.71
CA GLU A 272 -10.41 -0.48 -8.39
C GLU A 272 -9.53 -0.44 -9.65
N SER A 273 -9.93 -1.14 -10.71
CA SER A 273 -9.26 -1.09 -12.01
C SER A 273 -9.27 0.31 -12.59
N ALA A 274 -10.39 1.02 -12.51
CA ALA A 274 -10.48 2.42 -12.94
C ALA A 274 -9.57 3.35 -12.10
N ALA A 275 -9.47 3.11 -10.79
CA ALA A 275 -8.59 3.85 -9.89
C ALA A 275 -7.10 3.66 -10.25
N GLN A 276 -6.68 2.44 -10.60
CA GLN A 276 -5.31 2.18 -11.07
C GLN A 276 -4.98 2.95 -12.35
N VAL A 277 -5.92 2.98 -13.30
CA VAL A 277 -5.75 3.75 -14.54
C VAL A 277 -5.68 5.24 -14.24
N LEU A 278 -6.51 5.77 -13.34
CA LEU A 278 -6.44 7.17 -12.93
C LEU A 278 -5.06 7.54 -12.33
N VAL A 279 -4.48 6.68 -11.49
CA VAL A 279 -3.12 6.90 -10.97
C VAL A 279 -2.06 6.80 -12.06
N ALA A 280 -2.21 5.89 -13.03
CA ALA A 280 -1.31 5.79 -14.17
C ALA A 280 -1.30 7.06 -15.03
N LEU A 281 -2.48 7.57 -15.40
CA LEU A 281 -2.63 8.80 -16.17
C LEU A 281 -2.03 10.00 -15.45
N THR A 282 -2.40 10.18 -14.18
CA THR A 282 -1.93 11.31 -13.38
C THR A 282 -0.43 11.26 -13.12
N SER A 283 0.18 10.07 -13.06
CA SER A 283 1.64 9.89 -12.97
C SER A 283 2.39 10.34 -14.23
N LEU A 284 1.72 10.38 -15.38
CA LEU A 284 2.26 10.86 -16.65
C LEU A 284 1.92 12.32 -16.95
N GLY A 285 1.22 13.00 -16.04
CA GLY A 285 0.72 14.36 -16.28
C GLY A 285 -0.52 14.43 -17.16
N ILE A 286 -1.20 13.31 -17.38
CA ILE A 286 -2.38 13.22 -18.23
C ILE A 286 -3.63 13.42 -17.36
N HIS A 287 -4.42 14.45 -17.68
CA HIS A 287 -5.70 14.66 -17.03
C HIS A 287 -6.78 13.79 -17.70
N PRO A 288 -7.52 12.94 -16.95
CA PRO A 288 -8.44 11.94 -17.53
C PRO A 288 -9.58 12.56 -18.34
N ASN A 289 -10.00 13.78 -18.02
CA ASN A 289 -11.05 14.49 -18.77
C ASN A 289 -10.54 15.33 -19.95
N GLU A 290 -9.23 15.33 -20.22
CA GLU A 290 -8.62 16.08 -21.32
C GLU A 290 -8.05 15.16 -22.40
N ASP A 291 -7.83 13.89 -22.09
CA ASP A 291 -7.33 12.89 -23.04
C ASP A 291 -8.49 12.12 -23.69
N GLU A 292 -8.65 12.29 -25.00
CA GLU A 292 -9.73 11.64 -25.77
C GLU A 292 -9.61 10.11 -25.82
N ARG A 293 -8.43 9.53 -25.55
CA ARG A 293 -8.27 8.07 -25.46
C ARG A 293 -9.16 7.47 -24.36
N PHE A 294 -9.33 8.22 -23.27
CA PHE A 294 -10.01 7.78 -22.05
C PHE A 294 -11.44 8.32 -21.91
N LYS A 295 -12.05 8.74 -23.03
CA LYS A 295 -13.45 9.14 -23.14
C LYS A 295 -14.19 8.24 -24.12
N LYS A 296 -15.26 7.58 -23.66
CA LYS A 296 -16.12 6.74 -24.50
C LYS A 296 -17.50 7.38 -24.65
N GLY A 297 -17.66 8.18 -25.71
CA GLY A 297 -18.88 8.95 -25.93
C GLY A 297 -18.99 10.08 -24.90
N ASP A 298 -20.10 10.08 -24.14
CA ASP A 298 -20.33 11.06 -23.07
C ASP A 298 -19.77 10.59 -21.71
N ASN A 299 -19.16 9.40 -21.64
CA ASN A 299 -18.64 8.83 -20.39
C ASN A 299 -17.11 8.98 -20.32
N SER A 300 -16.61 9.59 -19.24
CA SER A 300 -15.19 9.62 -18.90
C SER A 300 -14.83 8.59 -17.82
N LEU A 301 -13.53 8.36 -17.64
CA LEU A 301 -13.01 7.58 -16.51
C LEU A 301 -13.44 8.13 -15.15
N LEU A 302 -13.45 9.46 -15.00
CA LEU A 302 -13.82 10.09 -13.74
C LEU A 302 -15.33 9.98 -13.49
N ASP A 303 -16.16 10.11 -14.52
CA ASP A 303 -17.61 9.91 -14.40
C ASP A 303 -17.90 8.48 -13.93
N PHE A 304 -17.21 7.48 -14.50
CA PHE A 304 -17.33 6.09 -14.08
C PHE A 304 -16.96 5.90 -12.60
N ILE A 305 -15.82 6.45 -12.15
CA ILE A 305 -15.39 6.33 -10.74
C ILE A 305 -16.44 6.96 -9.82
N MET A 306 -16.88 8.18 -10.11
CA MET A 306 -17.83 8.91 -9.25
C MET A 306 -19.22 8.27 -9.22
N ASP A 307 -19.62 7.56 -10.28
CA ASP A 307 -20.88 6.81 -10.34
C ASP A 307 -20.90 5.59 -9.39
N TYR A 308 -19.75 5.18 -8.83
CA TYR A 308 -19.63 4.10 -7.85
C TYR A 308 -19.66 4.59 -6.39
N GLN A 309 -19.76 5.90 -6.17
CA GLN A 309 -19.90 6.47 -4.82
C GLN A 309 -21.30 6.20 -4.26
N MET A 310 -21.35 5.78 -2.99
CA MET A 310 -22.56 5.55 -2.22
C MET A 310 -22.97 6.79 -1.40
N GLU A 311 -24.23 6.82 -0.94
CA GLU A 311 -24.74 7.91 -0.09
C GLU A 311 -23.98 8.06 1.25
N ASP A 312 -23.35 6.98 1.73
CA ASP A 312 -22.54 6.97 2.95
C ASP A 312 -21.12 7.53 2.75
N GLY A 313 -20.76 7.88 1.51
CA GLY A 313 -19.46 8.44 1.12
C GLY A 313 -18.42 7.41 0.67
N GLY A 314 -18.65 6.12 0.92
CA GLY A 314 -17.80 5.03 0.44
C GLY A 314 -18.07 4.68 -1.03
N PHE A 315 -17.31 3.73 -1.56
CA PHE A 315 -17.43 3.27 -2.94
C PHE A 315 -17.73 1.76 -2.96
N VAL A 316 -18.64 1.35 -3.85
CA VAL A 316 -18.87 -0.08 -4.11
C VAL A 316 -17.77 -0.65 -5.00
N HIS A 317 -17.48 -1.95 -4.86
CA HIS A 317 -16.57 -2.66 -5.77
C HIS A 317 -17.13 -2.73 -7.19
N ALA A 318 -18.37 -3.22 -7.31
CA ALA A 318 -19.09 -3.43 -8.57
C ALA A 318 -20.58 -3.12 -8.40
N LYS A 319 -21.27 -2.82 -9.49
CA LYS A 319 -22.73 -2.57 -9.50
C LYS A 319 -23.59 -3.83 -9.64
N THR A 320 -22.96 -5.00 -9.64
CA THR A 320 -23.58 -6.31 -9.81
C THR A 320 -23.17 -7.25 -8.67
N TYR A 321 -24.07 -8.15 -8.29
CA TYR A 321 -23.71 -9.27 -7.42
C TYR A 321 -22.90 -10.29 -8.22
N ASN A 322 -21.78 -10.74 -7.67
CA ASN A 322 -20.97 -11.81 -8.23
C ASN A 322 -20.96 -13.01 -7.27
N ALA A 323 -21.40 -14.17 -7.74
CA ALA A 323 -21.46 -15.38 -6.91
C ALA A 323 -20.08 -15.98 -6.60
N ASP A 324 -19.10 -15.72 -7.47
CA ASP A 324 -17.72 -16.18 -7.34
C ASP A 324 -16.87 -15.19 -6.52
N ASN A 325 -17.33 -13.95 -6.35
CA ASN A 325 -16.80 -12.96 -5.43
C ASN A 325 -17.88 -12.48 -4.42
N PRO A 326 -18.07 -13.18 -3.29
CA PRO A 326 -19.08 -12.83 -2.29
C PRO A 326 -18.89 -11.45 -1.63
N SER A 327 -17.73 -10.81 -1.80
CA SER A 327 -17.48 -9.43 -1.33
C SER A 327 -17.95 -8.35 -2.32
N SER A 328 -18.39 -8.75 -3.51
CA SER A 328 -19.03 -7.88 -4.50
C SER A 328 -20.50 -7.66 -4.15
N LEU A 329 -20.74 -6.71 -3.25
CA LEU A 329 -22.06 -6.29 -2.82
C LEU A 329 -22.35 -4.89 -3.41
N PRO A 330 -23.27 -4.76 -4.39
CA PRO A 330 -23.58 -3.48 -5.02
C PRO A 330 -24.39 -2.54 -4.12
N ASP A 331 -24.83 -3.01 -2.96
CA ASP A 331 -25.58 -2.27 -1.96
C ASP A 331 -24.76 -1.90 -0.72
N GLU A 332 -23.46 -2.23 -0.69
CA GLU A 332 -22.57 -1.96 0.44
C GLU A 332 -21.23 -1.40 -0.04
N SER A 333 -20.79 -0.29 0.56
CA SER A 333 -19.46 0.26 0.33
C SER A 333 -18.37 -0.76 0.71
N ASN A 334 -17.33 -0.86 -0.12
CA ASN A 334 -16.25 -1.81 0.02
C ASN A 334 -14.95 -1.09 0.43
N SER A 335 -14.25 -1.63 1.44
CA SER A 335 -13.04 -0.98 1.97
C SER A 335 -11.91 -0.84 0.95
N MET A 336 -11.72 -1.83 0.07
CA MET A 336 -10.67 -1.80 -0.95
C MET A 336 -11.04 -0.85 -2.10
N ALA A 337 -12.29 -0.85 -2.54
CA ALA A 337 -12.80 0.14 -3.49
C ALA A 337 -12.58 1.56 -2.98
N SER A 338 -13.07 1.85 -1.77
CA SER A 338 -12.93 3.17 -1.12
C SER A 338 -11.47 3.58 -0.95
N GLU A 339 -10.57 2.68 -0.53
CA GLU A 339 -9.16 3.03 -0.32
C GLU A 339 -8.41 3.29 -1.63
N GLN A 340 -8.71 2.52 -2.68
CA GLN A 340 -8.09 2.74 -3.99
C GLN A 340 -8.59 4.01 -4.66
N VAL A 341 -9.89 4.29 -4.54
CA VAL A 341 -10.46 5.56 -5.01
C VAL A 341 -9.87 6.73 -4.22
N LEU A 342 -9.71 6.62 -2.90
CA LEU A 342 -9.10 7.66 -2.07
C LEU A 342 -7.75 8.10 -2.62
N TYR A 343 -6.79 7.18 -2.78
CA TYR A 343 -5.47 7.59 -3.27
C TYR A 343 -5.48 8.01 -4.74
N ALA A 344 -6.41 7.49 -5.56
CA ALA A 344 -6.53 7.89 -6.96
C ALA A 344 -7.05 9.32 -7.11
N LEU A 345 -8.04 9.71 -6.32
CA LEU A 345 -8.53 11.09 -6.25
C LEU A 345 -7.47 12.03 -5.66
N VAL A 346 -6.69 11.59 -4.67
CA VAL A 346 -5.52 12.33 -4.20
C VAL A 346 -4.48 12.50 -5.31
N SER A 347 -4.21 11.48 -6.12
CA SER A 347 -3.31 11.59 -7.27
C SER A 347 -3.80 12.62 -8.30
N LEU A 348 -5.11 12.66 -8.57
CA LEU A 348 -5.73 13.67 -9.43
C LEU A 348 -5.58 15.08 -8.84
N TYR A 349 -5.91 15.26 -7.56
CA TYR A 349 -5.74 16.54 -6.87
C TYR A 349 -4.29 17.04 -6.97
N ARG A 350 -3.33 16.12 -6.77
CA ARG A 350 -1.91 16.43 -6.85
C ARG A 350 -1.48 16.87 -8.24
N LEU A 351 -1.97 16.23 -9.30
CA LEU A 351 -1.78 16.67 -10.68
C LEU A 351 -2.34 18.08 -10.90
N GLU A 352 -3.61 18.29 -10.56
CA GLU A 352 -4.34 19.56 -10.79
C GLU A 352 -3.69 20.76 -10.09
N ASN A 353 -2.87 20.52 -9.07
CA ASN A 353 -2.20 21.54 -8.27
C ASN A 353 -0.66 21.53 -8.43
N GLY A 354 -0.13 20.77 -9.40
CA GLY A 354 1.30 20.74 -9.70
C GLY A 354 2.17 20.24 -8.54
N TYR A 355 1.64 19.31 -7.73
CA TYR A 355 2.42 18.57 -6.75
C TYR A 355 3.14 17.38 -7.39
N ARG A 356 4.10 16.81 -6.67
CA ARG A 356 4.76 15.55 -7.08
C ARG A 356 3.74 14.43 -7.28
N THR A 357 4.07 13.43 -8.10
CA THR A 357 3.19 12.27 -8.31
C THR A 357 2.92 11.51 -7.00
N MET A 358 1.93 10.62 -7.00
CA MET A 358 1.43 9.97 -5.79
C MET A 358 2.55 9.32 -4.95
N TYR A 359 3.47 8.62 -5.60
CA TYR A 359 4.52 7.84 -4.94
C TYR A 359 5.89 8.51 -4.85
N ASP A 360 6.02 9.78 -5.24
CA ASP A 360 7.28 10.53 -5.06
C ASP A 360 7.24 11.33 -3.74
N PHE A 361 7.76 10.72 -2.67
CA PHE A 361 7.71 11.24 -1.29
C PHE A 361 8.80 12.27 -0.99
N ARG A 362 9.58 12.70 -1.98
CA ARG A 362 10.54 13.78 -1.80
C ARG A 362 9.82 15.09 -1.47
N PRO A 363 10.49 16.06 -0.82
CA PRO A 363 9.94 17.39 -0.60
C PRO A 363 9.41 18.03 -1.89
N GLU A 364 8.25 18.67 -1.82
CA GLU A 364 7.63 19.33 -2.97
C GLU A 364 8.56 20.36 -3.62
N ASN A 365 8.43 20.51 -4.94
CA ASN A 365 9.18 21.52 -5.67
C ASN A 365 8.84 22.93 -5.17
N PRO A 366 9.84 23.83 -5.04
CA PRO A 366 9.57 25.24 -4.76
C PRO A 366 8.63 25.85 -5.80
N GLN A 367 7.75 26.77 -5.36
CA GLN A 367 6.75 27.37 -6.25
C GLN A 367 7.38 27.99 -7.52
N GLU A 368 8.54 28.62 -7.40
CA GLU A 368 9.26 29.20 -8.55
C GLU A 368 9.63 28.14 -9.60
N MET A 369 10.13 26.97 -9.18
CA MET A 369 10.46 25.88 -10.09
C MET A 369 9.22 25.33 -10.78
N LYS A 370 8.11 25.16 -10.04
CA LYS A 370 6.83 24.72 -10.62
C LYS A 370 6.38 25.68 -11.74
N GLN A 371 6.44 26.99 -11.50
CA GLN A 371 6.07 28.00 -12.50
C GLN A 371 6.99 27.99 -13.72
N GLN A 372 8.29 27.76 -13.54
CA GLN A 372 9.23 27.63 -14.64
C GLN A 372 8.96 26.38 -15.49
N MET A 373 8.66 25.24 -14.87
CA MET A 373 8.28 24.01 -15.58
C MET A 373 6.99 24.18 -16.37
N LEU A 374 5.96 24.79 -15.77
CA LEU A 374 4.70 25.07 -16.46
C LEU A 374 4.92 25.98 -17.65
N LYS A 375 5.71 27.04 -17.49
CA LYS A 375 6.02 27.94 -18.59
C LYS A 375 6.76 27.21 -19.72
N LEU A 376 7.71 26.35 -19.38
CA LEU A 376 8.40 25.53 -20.37
C LEU A 376 7.43 24.58 -21.08
N MET A 377 6.50 23.94 -20.37
CA MET A 377 5.50 23.06 -20.98
C MET A 377 4.60 23.84 -21.95
N GLU A 378 4.14 25.04 -21.59
CA GLU A 378 3.40 25.91 -22.52
C GLU A 378 4.22 26.22 -23.79
N ASP A 379 5.50 26.59 -23.63
CA ASP A 379 6.37 26.92 -24.76
C ASP A 379 6.67 25.69 -25.64
N ILE A 380 6.65 24.48 -25.06
CA ILE A 380 6.76 23.21 -25.79
C ILE A 380 5.46 22.89 -26.55
N ASP A 381 4.29 23.18 -25.97
CA ASP A 381 3.00 22.98 -26.65
C ASP A 381 2.81 23.93 -27.85
N ASP A 382 3.46 25.10 -27.81
CA ASP A 382 3.50 26.05 -28.92
C ASP A 382 4.46 25.64 -30.07
N ILE A 383 5.18 24.51 -29.96
CA ILE A 383 6.04 24.01 -31.05
C ILE A 383 5.18 23.60 -32.26
N HIS A 384 5.55 24.11 -33.44
CA HIS A 384 4.89 23.82 -34.71
C HIS A 384 5.91 23.63 -35.84
N GLU A 385 5.44 23.31 -37.05
CA GLU A 385 6.27 22.99 -38.23
C GLU A 385 7.23 24.11 -38.70
N HIS A 386 7.14 25.30 -38.13
CA HIS A 386 7.98 26.46 -38.46
C HIS A 386 8.83 26.93 -37.27
N THR A 387 8.77 26.25 -36.13
CA THR A 387 9.67 26.51 -35.00
C THR A 387 11.10 26.25 -35.44
N ASP A 388 11.96 27.26 -35.31
CA ASP A 388 13.34 27.18 -35.81
C ASP A 388 14.27 26.47 -34.82
N ALA A 389 15.41 25.98 -35.32
CA ALA A 389 16.38 25.23 -34.53
C ALA A 389 16.95 26.03 -33.35
N LYS A 390 17.00 27.36 -33.42
CA LYS A 390 17.50 28.20 -32.33
C LYS A 390 16.48 28.24 -31.19
N GLN A 391 15.20 28.35 -31.50
CA GLN A 391 14.13 28.28 -30.51
C GLN A 391 14.10 26.90 -29.83
N LEU A 392 14.20 25.82 -30.59
CA LEU A 392 14.25 24.46 -30.02
C LEU A 392 15.47 24.28 -29.09
N GLN A 393 16.65 24.78 -29.49
CA GLN A 393 17.83 24.73 -28.62
C GLN A 393 17.62 25.54 -27.32
N GLN A 394 16.96 26.70 -27.38
CA GLN A 394 16.67 27.49 -26.18
C GLN A 394 15.73 26.76 -25.21
N LEU A 395 14.74 26.02 -25.74
CA LEU A 395 13.85 25.19 -24.93
C LEU A 395 14.61 24.02 -24.30
N LEU A 396 15.51 23.37 -25.06
CA LEU A 396 16.39 22.32 -24.54
C LEU A 396 17.32 22.84 -23.45
N ASP A 397 17.97 23.98 -23.67
CA ASP A 397 18.84 24.63 -22.67
C ASP A 397 18.04 24.95 -21.39
N THR A 398 16.79 25.37 -21.52
CA THR A 398 15.89 25.64 -20.39
C THR A 398 15.56 24.36 -19.63
N TYR A 399 15.20 23.29 -20.35
CA TYR A 399 14.94 21.97 -19.78
C TYR A 399 16.15 21.40 -19.02
N GLU A 400 17.34 21.52 -19.61
CA GLU A 400 18.59 21.01 -19.03
C GLU A 400 19.03 21.77 -17.77
N ASN A 401 18.54 22.99 -17.55
CA ASN A 401 18.81 23.72 -16.31
C ASN A 401 18.05 23.16 -15.09
N PHE A 402 17.00 22.36 -15.28
CA PHE A 402 16.36 21.66 -14.17
C PHE A 402 17.25 20.51 -13.66
N PRO A 403 17.29 20.28 -12.32
CA PRO A 403 17.89 19.06 -11.77
C PRO A 403 17.28 17.82 -12.45
N ILE A 404 18.11 16.83 -12.76
CA ILE A 404 17.68 15.70 -13.59
C ILE A 404 16.49 14.94 -12.99
N GLU A 405 16.45 14.84 -11.66
CA GLU A 405 15.41 14.20 -10.87
C GLU A 405 14.07 14.95 -10.84
N GLU A 406 14.04 16.14 -11.43
CA GLU A 406 12.86 16.98 -11.60
C GLU A 406 12.38 17.04 -13.06
N ARG A 407 13.21 16.61 -14.02
CA ARG A 407 12.91 16.69 -15.45
C ARG A 407 11.75 15.80 -15.89
N SER A 408 11.41 14.76 -15.11
CA SER A 408 10.23 13.92 -15.35
C SER A 408 8.91 14.70 -15.24
N TYR A 409 8.90 15.86 -14.58
CA TYR A 409 7.72 16.70 -14.39
C TYR A 409 7.48 17.69 -15.55
N VAL A 410 8.34 17.71 -16.57
CA VAL A 410 8.07 18.37 -17.84
C VAL A 410 7.37 17.36 -18.75
N TYR A 411 6.08 17.16 -18.52
CA TYR A 411 5.29 16.02 -19.04
C TYR A 411 5.15 15.96 -20.57
N ASN A 412 5.46 17.03 -21.29
CA ASN A 412 5.41 17.07 -22.75
C ASN A 412 6.80 17.15 -23.40
N PHE A 413 7.89 16.88 -22.65
CA PHE A 413 9.27 16.95 -23.17
C PHE A 413 9.50 16.12 -24.44
N HIS A 414 8.87 14.95 -24.59
CA HIS A 414 8.93 14.15 -25.81
C HIS A 414 8.62 14.96 -27.10
N LYS A 415 7.69 15.92 -27.07
CA LYS A 415 7.37 16.80 -28.21
C LYS A 415 8.58 17.64 -28.63
N LEU A 416 9.30 18.18 -27.65
CA LEU A 416 10.52 18.94 -27.86
C LEU A 416 11.65 18.04 -28.40
N ALA A 417 11.83 16.86 -27.80
CA ALA A 417 12.84 15.89 -28.24
C ALA A 417 12.61 15.49 -29.71
N GLU A 418 11.38 15.16 -30.09
CA GLU A 418 11.03 14.83 -31.48
C GLU A 418 11.29 15.99 -32.45
N ALA A 419 10.87 17.21 -32.08
CA ALA A 419 11.06 18.39 -32.92
C ALA A 419 12.55 18.70 -33.12
N ALA A 420 13.35 18.57 -32.05
CA ALA A 420 14.80 18.74 -32.09
C ALA A 420 15.46 17.72 -33.02
N ILE A 421 15.11 16.43 -32.89
CA ILE A 421 15.62 15.36 -33.76
C ILE A 421 15.25 15.60 -35.22
N LYS A 422 13.99 16.01 -35.51
CA LYS A 422 13.53 16.36 -36.87
C LYS A 422 14.36 17.50 -37.48
N GLN A 423 14.89 18.41 -36.67
CA GLN A 423 15.79 19.50 -37.08
C GLN A 423 17.28 19.12 -37.02
N SER A 424 17.60 17.83 -36.84
CA SER A 424 18.98 17.33 -36.71
C SER A 424 19.77 17.93 -35.55
N ILE A 425 19.08 18.37 -34.48
CA ILE A 425 19.72 18.73 -33.21
C ILE A 425 20.03 17.43 -32.47
N GLN A 426 21.27 17.27 -32.02
CA GLN A 426 21.69 16.11 -31.25
C GLN A 426 21.26 16.27 -29.79
N LEU A 427 20.60 15.26 -29.24
CA LEU A 427 20.27 15.19 -27.81
C LEU A 427 21.36 14.40 -27.09
N ASP A 428 22.08 15.06 -26.18
CA ASP A 428 23.09 14.44 -25.31
C ASP A 428 22.62 14.54 -23.86
N LEU A 429 21.54 13.81 -23.57
CA LEU A 429 20.85 13.88 -22.28
C LEU A 429 21.23 12.69 -21.40
N PRO A 430 21.53 12.90 -20.11
CA PRO A 430 21.81 11.82 -19.18
C PRO A 430 20.61 10.90 -18.98
N ALA A 431 20.88 9.61 -18.82
CA ALA A 431 19.88 8.59 -18.53
C ALA A 431 19.26 8.79 -17.15
N PHE A 432 17.93 8.76 -17.07
CA PHE A 432 17.22 8.88 -15.79
C PHE A 432 17.47 7.65 -14.89
N SER A 433 17.57 6.46 -15.49
CA SER A 433 17.84 5.20 -14.80
C SER A 433 19.15 5.21 -13.99
N GLU A 434 20.18 5.90 -14.47
CA GLU A 434 21.48 6.03 -13.80
C GLU A 434 21.51 7.18 -12.79
N ALA A 435 20.72 8.23 -13.01
CA ALA A 435 20.75 9.43 -12.20
C ALA A 435 19.85 9.39 -10.96
N TYR A 436 18.87 8.49 -10.93
CA TYR A 436 17.92 8.33 -9.81
C TYR A 436 18.54 7.62 -8.58
N GLU A 437 19.81 7.89 -8.30
CA GLU A 437 20.66 7.31 -7.25
C GLU A 437 21.01 8.35 -6.16
N ILE A 438 20.01 9.06 -5.64
CA ILE A 438 20.19 10.34 -4.94
C ILE A 438 20.26 10.16 -3.42
N ASN A 439 19.27 9.48 -2.85
CA ASN A 439 19.08 9.43 -1.40
C ASN A 439 19.48 8.06 -0.84
N THR A 440 20.31 8.01 0.19
CA THR A 440 20.60 6.72 0.89
C THR A 440 19.61 6.43 2.02
N LYS A 441 18.84 7.45 2.43
CA LYS A 441 17.87 7.46 3.53
C LYS A 441 17.00 8.71 3.41
N GLY A 442 15.90 8.78 4.17
CA GLY A 442 15.11 10.01 4.27
C GLY A 442 13.69 9.78 4.76
N ASN A 443 13.18 10.74 5.51
CA ASN A 443 11.77 10.80 5.86
C ASN A 443 10.94 11.20 4.64
N GLY A 444 9.78 10.59 4.46
CA GLY A 444 8.83 11.04 3.43
C GLY A 444 8.20 12.39 3.77
N ALA A 445 7.86 13.16 2.74
CA ALA A 445 7.19 14.44 2.88
C ALA A 445 5.67 14.28 2.94
N ILE A 446 5.07 14.78 4.03
CA ILE A 446 3.63 14.99 4.17
C ILE A 446 3.26 16.27 3.41
N ALA A 447 2.20 16.23 2.61
CA ALA A 447 1.79 17.38 1.82
C ALA A 447 1.32 18.54 2.74
N PRO A 448 1.58 19.81 2.38
CA PRO A 448 1.17 20.96 3.19
C PRO A 448 -0.27 21.43 2.92
N ILE A 449 -1.10 20.66 2.19
CA ILE A 449 -2.37 21.13 1.61
C ILE A 449 -3.39 21.50 2.70
N TYR A 450 -3.55 20.66 3.72
CA TYR A 450 -4.42 20.93 4.87
C TYR A 450 -3.68 21.52 6.10
N GLN A 451 -2.37 21.83 6.00
CA GLN A 451 -1.59 22.15 7.20
C GLN A 451 -1.98 23.50 7.85
N GLU A 452 -2.52 23.42 9.07
CA GLU A 452 -2.09 24.31 10.15
C GLU A 452 -0.75 23.79 10.72
N GLN A 453 0.18 24.71 10.94
CA GLN A 453 1.50 24.46 11.53
C GLN A 453 1.39 23.64 12.82
N THR A 454 2.13 22.54 12.95
CA THR A 454 2.29 21.86 14.23
C THR A 454 3.06 22.75 15.19
N ALA A 455 2.37 23.28 16.20
CA ALA A 455 2.99 23.92 17.35
C ALA A 455 3.92 22.93 18.08
N PRO A 456 4.96 23.42 18.80
CA PRO A 456 5.77 22.57 19.68
C PRO A 456 4.86 21.74 20.61
N ARG A 457 5.01 20.41 20.56
CA ARG A 457 4.21 19.46 21.35
C ARG A 457 4.91 19.22 22.69
N ASN A 458 4.27 19.67 23.77
CA ASN A 458 4.63 19.31 25.14
C ASN A 458 3.69 18.20 25.63
N SER A 459 4.23 17.16 26.26
CA SER A 459 3.42 16.21 27.02
C SER A 459 2.88 16.86 28.29
N THR A 460 1.69 16.44 28.72
CA THR A 460 0.92 17.04 29.82
C THR A 460 0.68 16.07 30.97
N GLU A 461 0.24 16.57 32.13
CA GLU A 461 -0.18 15.71 33.25
C GLU A 461 -1.37 14.80 32.87
N GLN A 462 -2.25 15.22 31.95
CA GLN A 462 -3.33 14.36 31.44
C GLN A 462 -2.80 13.16 30.64
N ASP A 463 -1.63 13.29 30.00
CA ASP A 463 -1.00 12.16 29.32
C ASP A 463 -0.42 11.16 30.33
N VAL A 464 0.04 11.64 31.49
CA VAL A 464 0.46 10.77 32.60
C VAL A 464 -0.73 9.99 33.19
N GLU A 465 -1.89 10.64 33.33
CA GLU A 465 -3.12 9.96 33.80
C GLU A 465 -3.52 8.78 32.89
N LYS A 466 -3.25 8.86 31.58
CA LYS A 466 -3.49 7.74 30.64
C LYS A 466 -2.56 6.55 30.92
N ILE A 467 -1.32 6.79 31.35
CA ILE A 467 -0.38 5.73 31.74
C ILE A 467 -0.88 5.03 33.01
N ASP A 468 -1.32 5.80 33.99
CA ASP A 468 -1.87 5.29 35.26
C ASP A 468 -3.19 4.53 35.07
N ALA A 469 -3.92 4.83 34.00
CA ALA A 469 -5.16 4.15 33.64
C ALA A 469 -4.96 2.79 32.96
N ILE A 470 -3.74 2.41 32.58
CA ILE A 470 -3.47 1.08 31.99
C ILE A 470 -3.74 -0.01 33.03
N PRO A 471 -4.67 -0.96 32.76
CA PRO A 471 -5.02 -2.02 33.70
C PRO A 471 -3.85 -2.96 34.03
N THR A 472 -3.79 -3.40 35.28
CA THR A 472 -2.92 -4.50 35.73
C THR A 472 -3.76 -5.71 36.18
N PRO A 473 -3.44 -6.96 35.79
CA PRO A 473 -2.28 -7.38 34.99
C PRO A 473 -2.34 -6.86 33.54
N LEU A 474 -1.17 -6.58 32.96
CA LEU A 474 -1.05 -6.09 31.59
C LEU A 474 -1.53 -7.16 30.60
N THR A 475 -2.10 -6.71 29.49
CA THR A 475 -2.57 -7.54 28.37
C THR A 475 -2.14 -6.88 27.06
N THR A 476 -2.18 -7.61 25.93
CA THR A 476 -1.83 -7.02 24.63
C THR A 476 -2.90 -6.07 24.07
N GLU A 477 -4.02 -5.88 24.78
CA GLU A 477 -5.12 -4.96 24.40
C GLU A 477 -4.69 -3.49 24.41
N HIS A 478 -3.76 -3.15 25.29
CA HIS A 478 -3.25 -1.79 25.49
C HIS A 478 -1.89 -1.58 24.84
N TYR A 479 -1.41 -2.54 24.05
CA TYR A 479 -0.09 -2.49 23.45
C TYR A 479 0.07 -1.29 22.51
N ILE A 480 -0.93 -1.06 21.65
CA ILE A 480 -0.98 0.11 20.76
C ILE A 480 -0.94 1.42 21.57
N ASP A 481 -1.71 1.50 22.66
CA ASP A 481 -1.75 2.69 23.53
C ASP A 481 -0.36 2.97 24.13
N VAL A 482 0.32 1.91 24.61
CA VAL A 482 1.67 2.01 25.17
C VAL A 482 2.70 2.46 24.13
N VAL A 483 2.68 1.87 22.94
CA VAL A 483 3.62 2.23 21.85
C VAL A 483 3.42 3.67 21.41
N SER A 484 2.17 4.09 21.18
CA SER A 484 1.86 5.48 20.79
C SER A 484 2.27 6.49 21.87
N MET A 485 2.05 6.16 23.15
CA MET A 485 2.48 7.03 24.24
C MET A 485 4.01 7.14 24.32
N ILE A 486 4.76 6.04 24.14
CA ILE A 486 6.23 6.10 24.15
C ILE A 486 6.72 7.11 23.12
N ASP A 487 6.28 6.99 21.86
CA ASP A 487 6.68 7.91 20.81
C ASP A 487 6.28 9.37 21.12
N GLN A 488 5.04 9.58 21.62
CA GLN A 488 4.58 10.90 22.06
C GLN A 488 5.51 11.51 23.11
N PHE A 489 5.91 10.75 24.14
CA PHE A 489 6.81 11.24 25.19
C PHE A 489 8.26 11.41 24.69
N GLU A 490 8.74 10.57 23.76
CA GLU A 490 10.09 10.70 23.19
C GLU A 490 10.26 11.92 22.29
N GLN A 491 9.21 12.29 21.56
CA GLN A 491 9.19 13.43 20.63
C GLN A 491 8.86 14.77 21.31
N ALA A 492 8.39 14.76 22.57
CA ALA A 492 8.03 15.98 23.28
C ALA A 492 9.24 16.86 23.58
N ASP A 493 9.09 18.19 23.39
CA ASP A 493 10.16 19.16 23.70
C ASP A 493 10.54 19.12 25.20
N ASN A 494 9.57 18.79 26.05
CA ASN A 494 9.72 18.63 27.50
C ASN A 494 9.92 17.17 27.95
N LYS A 495 10.41 16.26 27.09
CA LYS A 495 10.60 14.84 27.44
C LYS A 495 11.41 14.59 28.72
N GLY A 496 12.36 15.48 29.03
CA GLY A 496 13.19 15.40 30.23
C GLY A 496 12.39 15.49 31.54
N ASP A 497 11.17 16.01 31.49
CA ASP A 497 10.28 16.11 32.65
C ASP A 497 9.58 14.78 32.97
N PHE A 498 9.59 13.82 32.04
CA PHE A 498 8.80 12.58 32.10
C PHE A 498 9.65 11.30 31.96
N GLU A 499 10.92 11.35 32.36
CA GLU A 499 11.84 10.19 32.25
C GLU A 499 11.33 8.93 32.98
N LYS A 500 10.58 9.11 34.08
CA LYS A 500 10.05 7.98 34.87
C LYS A 500 8.88 7.31 34.18
N GLU A 501 7.97 8.12 33.65
CA GLU A 501 6.79 7.72 32.90
C GLU A 501 7.21 7.00 31.62
N LEU A 502 8.21 7.53 30.91
CA LEU A 502 8.80 6.89 29.75
C LEU A 502 9.44 5.54 30.10
N ALA A 503 10.21 5.46 31.20
CA ALA A 503 10.77 4.18 31.67
C ALA A 503 9.68 3.16 32.06
N GLN A 504 8.58 3.61 32.65
CA GLN A 504 7.43 2.76 32.98
C GLN A 504 6.75 2.23 31.72
N LEU A 505 6.54 3.08 30.72
CA LEU A 505 5.96 2.68 29.44
C LEU A 505 6.84 1.67 28.70
N TYR A 506 8.16 1.85 28.68
CA TYR A 506 9.06 0.84 28.10
C TYR A 506 8.98 -0.49 28.84
N LYS A 507 8.81 -0.47 30.17
CA LYS A 507 8.61 -1.69 30.95
C LYS A 507 7.27 -2.35 30.59
N TYR A 508 6.19 -1.58 30.43
CA TYR A 508 4.90 -2.12 29.96
C TYR A 508 5.03 -2.73 28.58
N LYS A 509 5.71 -2.06 27.65
CA LYS A 509 6.00 -2.57 26.30
C LYS A 509 6.74 -3.91 26.37
N GLU A 510 7.82 -4.00 27.14
CA GLU A 510 8.61 -5.23 27.29
C GLU A 510 7.77 -6.39 27.89
N GLU A 511 6.91 -6.10 28.87
CA GLU A 511 6.01 -7.11 29.45
C GLU A 511 4.93 -7.57 28.46
N MET A 512 4.35 -6.66 27.67
CA MET A 512 3.37 -6.99 26.63
C MET A 512 3.98 -7.75 25.46
N GLU A 513 5.19 -7.40 25.02
CA GLU A 513 5.94 -8.16 24.00
C GLU A 513 6.24 -9.59 24.44
N LYS A 514 6.50 -9.81 25.74
CA LYS A 514 6.65 -11.17 26.28
C LYS A 514 5.34 -11.97 26.20
N ILE A 515 4.20 -11.33 26.42
CA ILE A 515 2.88 -11.97 26.26
C ILE A 515 2.65 -12.29 24.77
N GLU A 516 2.98 -11.37 23.87
CA GLU A 516 2.85 -11.58 22.42
C GLU A 516 3.75 -12.71 21.89
N ALA A 517 5.02 -12.76 22.35
CA ALA A 517 5.94 -13.85 22.04
C ALA A 517 5.44 -15.20 22.58
N GLU A 518 4.79 -15.22 23.75
CA GLU A 518 4.17 -16.42 24.30
C GLU A 518 2.96 -16.87 23.47
N ILE A 519 2.11 -15.93 23.01
CA ILE A 519 1.00 -16.22 22.08
C ILE A 519 1.54 -16.81 20.78
N GLN A 520 2.58 -16.22 20.19
CA GLN A 520 3.21 -16.74 18.99
C GLN A 520 3.78 -18.15 19.21
N SER A 521 4.50 -18.37 20.30
CA SER A 521 5.03 -19.69 20.64
C SER A 521 3.92 -20.72 20.85
N ILE A 522 2.80 -20.35 21.48
CA ILE A 522 1.62 -21.22 21.60
C ILE A 522 1.07 -21.55 20.20
N ASN A 523 0.96 -20.58 19.31
CA ASN A 523 0.47 -20.78 17.94
C ASN A 523 1.39 -21.71 17.13
N GLU A 524 2.70 -21.55 17.24
CA GLU A 524 3.69 -22.42 16.61
C GLU A 524 3.58 -23.85 17.15
N ASP A 525 3.49 -24.04 18.47
CA ASP A 525 3.33 -25.36 19.08
C ASP A 525 2.00 -26.02 18.70
N VAL A 526 0.91 -25.24 18.57
CA VAL A 526 -0.38 -25.73 18.08
C VAL A 526 -0.24 -26.25 16.64
N LEU A 527 0.46 -25.52 15.77
CA LEU A 527 0.64 -25.91 14.38
C LEU A 527 1.60 -27.10 14.23
N ASP A 528 2.71 -27.14 14.97
CA ASP A 528 3.72 -28.19 14.85
C ASP A 528 3.31 -29.49 15.55
N GLN A 529 2.72 -29.38 16.74
CA GLN A 529 2.48 -30.55 17.60
C GLN A 529 1.04 -31.05 17.55
N LEU A 530 0.07 -30.18 17.25
CA LEU A 530 -1.34 -30.51 17.36
C LEU A 530 -2.09 -30.55 16.02
N TYR A 531 -1.51 -30.00 14.95
CA TYR A 531 -2.13 -30.00 13.63
C TYR A 531 -1.69 -31.20 12.78
N PRO A 532 -2.61 -31.87 12.04
CA PRO A 532 -4.05 -31.62 12.04
C PRO A 532 -4.74 -32.25 13.27
N PHE A 533 -5.64 -31.50 13.90
CA PHE A 533 -6.29 -31.88 15.17
C PHE A 533 -7.08 -33.19 15.13
N ASN A 534 -7.49 -33.64 13.94
CA ASN A 534 -8.24 -34.87 13.73
C ASN A 534 -7.38 -36.15 13.84
N GLU A 535 -6.06 -36.03 13.91
CA GLU A 535 -5.13 -37.16 14.05
C GLU A 535 -4.68 -37.39 15.51
N LEU A 536 -5.13 -36.55 16.44
CA LEU A 536 -4.71 -36.61 17.84
C LEU A 536 -5.22 -37.85 18.57
N THR A 537 -4.37 -38.41 19.42
CA THR A 537 -4.61 -39.63 20.18
C THR A 537 -4.35 -39.43 21.67
N SER A 538 -4.58 -40.49 22.47
CA SER A 538 -4.28 -40.46 23.90
C SER A 538 -2.78 -40.31 24.22
N LYS A 539 -1.89 -40.41 23.24
CA LYS A 539 -0.44 -40.18 23.42
C LYS A 539 -0.07 -38.70 23.44
N ASP A 540 -0.91 -37.85 22.85
CA ASP A 540 -0.68 -36.42 22.68
C ASP A 540 -1.22 -35.61 23.87
N GLN A 541 -1.74 -36.31 24.89
CA GLN A 541 -2.33 -35.73 26.10
C GLN A 541 -1.37 -34.73 26.77
N ASP A 542 -0.11 -35.10 26.93
CA ASP A 542 0.85 -34.25 27.65
C ASP A 542 1.14 -32.95 26.88
N ASN A 543 1.21 -33.02 25.54
CA ASN A 543 1.41 -31.84 24.69
C ASN A 543 0.18 -30.92 24.70
N VAL A 544 -1.03 -31.49 24.57
CA VAL A 544 -2.28 -30.73 24.63
C VAL A 544 -2.47 -30.08 26.02
N ASP A 545 -2.13 -30.79 27.09
CA ASP A 545 -2.24 -30.27 28.46
C ASP A 545 -1.25 -29.13 28.71
N ALA A 546 -0.01 -29.26 28.23
CA ALA A 546 1.01 -28.21 28.35
C ALA A 546 0.63 -26.94 27.57
N ILE A 547 0.16 -27.08 26.33
CA ILE A 547 -0.28 -25.94 25.51
C ILE A 547 -1.51 -25.27 26.14
N LEU A 548 -2.47 -26.05 26.66
CA LEU A 548 -3.65 -25.49 27.34
C LEU A 548 -3.32 -24.79 28.67
N GLU A 549 -2.33 -25.26 29.41
CA GLU A 549 -1.88 -24.57 30.64
C GLU A 549 -1.36 -23.17 30.32
N ARG A 550 -0.51 -23.05 29.30
CA ARG A 550 0.01 -21.77 28.80
C ARG A 550 -1.09 -20.88 28.25
N PHE A 551 -1.99 -21.42 27.43
CA PHE A 551 -3.17 -20.71 26.92
C PHE A 551 -4.07 -20.16 28.06
N ASN A 552 -4.34 -20.96 29.09
CA ASN A 552 -5.19 -20.54 30.21
C ASN A 552 -4.52 -19.51 31.13
N ALA A 553 -3.20 -19.35 31.05
CA ALA A 553 -2.47 -18.30 31.76
C ALA A 553 -2.59 -16.92 31.08
N LEU A 554 -2.99 -16.89 29.80
CA LEU A 554 -3.27 -15.65 29.06
C LEU A 554 -4.57 -14.99 29.53
N SER A 555 -4.67 -13.67 29.37
CA SER A 555 -5.91 -12.94 29.62
C SER A 555 -7.00 -13.33 28.63
N PRO A 556 -8.30 -13.10 28.92
CA PRO A 556 -9.37 -13.39 27.97
C PRO A 556 -9.21 -12.71 26.61
N TYR A 557 -8.67 -11.48 26.60
CA TYR A 557 -8.35 -10.76 25.37
C TYR A 557 -7.25 -11.47 24.57
N ASP A 558 -6.15 -11.80 25.24
CA ASP A 558 -4.97 -12.44 24.63
C ASP A 558 -5.26 -13.87 24.14
N GLN A 559 -6.12 -14.61 24.84
CA GLN A 559 -6.61 -15.92 24.39
C GLN A 559 -7.29 -15.85 23.02
N GLY A 560 -7.94 -14.73 22.69
CA GLY A 560 -8.57 -14.51 21.39
C GLY A 560 -7.59 -14.46 20.22
N LYS A 561 -6.29 -14.24 20.47
CA LYS A 561 -5.23 -14.19 19.46
C LYS A 561 -4.59 -15.55 19.17
N VAL A 562 -4.97 -16.60 19.92
CA VAL A 562 -4.47 -17.97 19.69
C VAL A 562 -5.28 -18.66 18.59
N LEU A 563 -4.57 -19.13 17.56
CA LEU A 563 -5.13 -19.81 16.40
C LEU A 563 -5.89 -21.08 16.80
N ASN A 564 -7.07 -21.29 16.23
CA ASN A 564 -7.87 -22.51 16.39
C ASN A 564 -8.10 -22.93 17.86
N TYR A 565 -8.20 -21.98 18.79
CA TYR A 565 -8.32 -22.27 20.23
C TYR A 565 -9.57 -23.10 20.58
N GLU A 566 -10.65 -22.97 19.80
CA GLU A 566 -11.85 -23.80 19.94
C GLU A 566 -11.56 -25.27 19.68
N ASP A 567 -10.73 -25.56 18.67
CA ASP A 567 -10.35 -26.93 18.32
C ASP A 567 -9.32 -27.51 19.31
N LEU A 568 -8.46 -26.66 19.90
CA LEU A 568 -7.60 -27.03 21.02
C LEU A 568 -8.44 -27.52 22.23
N LYS A 569 -9.47 -26.76 22.63
CA LYS A 569 -10.38 -27.14 23.74
C LYS A 569 -11.17 -28.41 23.44
N LYS A 570 -11.64 -28.58 22.19
CA LYS A 570 -12.33 -29.81 21.75
C LYS A 570 -11.40 -31.01 21.80
N SER A 571 -10.17 -30.87 21.28
CA SER A 571 -9.16 -31.93 21.24
C SER A 571 -8.84 -32.45 22.64
N LYS A 572 -8.66 -31.56 23.62
CA LYS A 572 -8.52 -31.94 25.04
C LYS A 572 -9.68 -32.78 25.56
N THR A 573 -10.90 -32.35 25.27
CA THR A 573 -12.11 -33.08 25.70
C THR A 573 -12.17 -34.48 25.09
N GLN A 574 -11.81 -34.61 23.80
CA GLN A 574 -11.76 -35.89 23.11
C GLN A 574 -10.69 -36.81 23.69
N ILE A 575 -9.48 -36.30 23.91
CA ILE A 575 -8.35 -37.04 24.49
C ILE A 575 -8.68 -37.50 25.91
N ASP A 576 -9.24 -36.64 26.76
CA ASP A 576 -9.64 -36.99 28.13
C ASP A 576 -10.65 -38.14 28.15
N ASN A 577 -11.62 -38.12 27.23
CA ASN A 577 -12.60 -39.19 27.10
C ASN A 577 -11.95 -40.50 26.64
N ALA A 578 -11.03 -40.43 25.67
CA ALA A 578 -10.29 -41.60 25.19
C ALA A 578 -9.40 -42.22 26.30
N VAL A 579 -8.70 -41.39 27.07
CA VAL A 579 -7.87 -41.81 28.21
C VAL A 579 -8.72 -42.44 29.31
N ARG A 580 -9.88 -41.84 29.65
CA ARG A 580 -10.83 -42.43 30.60
C ARG A 580 -11.35 -43.79 30.12
N ALA A 581 -11.72 -43.91 28.84
CA ALA A 581 -12.19 -45.16 28.27
C ALA A 581 -11.11 -46.26 28.31
N GLN A 582 -9.86 -45.92 28.00
CA GLN A 582 -8.72 -46.84 28.13
C GLN A 582 -8.55 -47.29 29.58
N ARG A 583 -8.53 -46.37 30.56
CA ARG A 583 -8.40 -46.72 31.99
C ARG A 583 -9.52 -47.66 32.45
N ILE A 584 -10.77 -47.42 32.04
CA ILE A 584 -11.91 -48.29 32.36
C ILE A 584 -11.71 -49.69 31.75
N SER A 585 -11.28 -49.76 30.49
CA SER A 585 -11.00 -51.04 29.82
C SER A 585 -9.89 -51.84 30.52
N TRP A 586 -8.80 -51.17 30.94
CA TRP A 586 -7.73 -51.78 31.73
C TRP A 586 -8.24 -52.34 33.07
N VAL A 587 -9.04 -51.58 33.81
CA VAL A 587 -9.62 -52.01 35.09
C VAL A 587 -10.56 -53.21 34.90
N LEU A 588 -11.44 -53.18 33.89
CA LEU A 588 -12.32 -54.30 33.56
C LEU A 588 -11.53 -55.55 33.15
N GLY A 589 -10.45 -55.38 32.39
CA GLY A 589 -9.54 -56.47 32.03
C GLY A 589 -8.90 -57.13 33.26
N ILE A 590 -8.40 -56.33 34.21
CA ILE A 590 -7.83 -56.83 35.47
C ILE A 590 -8.88 -57.59 36.29
N VAL A 591 -10.10 -57.05 36.40
CA VAL A 591 -11.21 -57.71 37.11
C VAL A 591 -11.58 -59.04 36.43
N ALA A 592 -11.65 -59.07 35.10
CA ALA A 592 -11.94 -60.29 34.34
C ALA A 592 -10.87 -61.36 34.56
N VAL A 593 -9.58 -61.00 34.50
CA VAL A 593 -8.47 -61.92 34.80
C VAL A 593 -8.55 -62.42 36.24
N GLY A 594 -8.83 -61.54 37.21
CA GLY A 594 -9.05 -61.91 38.61
C GLY A 594 -10.20 -62.92 38.78
N LEU A 595 -11.33 -62.69 38.12
CA LEU A 595 -12.48 -63.60 38.13
C LEU A 595 -12.14 -64.97 37.51
N ILE A 596 -11.40 -64.99 36.40
CA ILE A 596 -10.93 -66.23 35.76
C ILE A 596 -10.04 -67.02 36.72
N ILE A 597 -9.09 -66.35 37.40
CA ILE A 597 -8.22 -66.98 38.40
C ILE A 597 -9.05 -67.57 39.55
N VAL A 598 -10.04 -66.83 40.07
CA VAL A 598 -10.94 -67.32 41.13
C VAL A 598 -11.71 -68.56 40.68
N VAL A 599 -12.25 -68.57 39.46
CA VAL A 599 -12.95 -69.73 38.89
C VAL A 599 -12.01 -70.94 38.78
N LEU A 600 -10.80 -70.74 38.25
CA LEU A 600 -9.78 -71.80 38.13
C LEU A 600 -9.37 -72.36 39.51
N LEU A 601 -9.18 -71.50 40.51
CA LEU A 601 -8.90 -71.91 41.89
C LEU A 601 -10.06 -72.69 42.50
N ARG A 602 -11.32 -72.31 42.21
CA ARG A 602 -12.52 -72.99 42.69
C ARG A 602 -12.70 -74.37 42.03
N ILE A 603 -12.39 -74.49 40.74
CA ILE A 603 -12.35 -75.77 40.01
C ILE A 603 -11.26 -76.68 40.60
N LYS A 604 -10.05 -76.14 40.84
CA LYS A 604 -8.94 -76.88 41.45
C LYS A 604 -9.26 -77.36 42.87
N LYS A 605 -9.92 -76.51 43.68
CA LYS A 605 -10.41 -76.87 45.04
C LYS A 605 -11.48 -77.96 44.99
N ARG A 606 -12.44 -77.90 44.05
CA ARG A 606 -13.45 -78.96 43.86
C ARG A 606 -12.84 -80.28 43.40
N ARG A 607 -11.78 -80.26 42.58
CA ARG A 607 -11.04 -81.48 42.20
C ARG A 607 -10.34 -82.11 43.41
N ARG A 608 -9.69 -81.30 44.26
CA ARG A 608 -9.06 -81.78 45.52
C ARG A 608 -10.04 -82.27 46.60
N GLN A 609 -11.35 -82.03 46.46
CA GLN A 609 -12.39 -82.54 47.36
C GLN A 609 -13.09 -83.79 46.79
N ARG A 610 -12.71 -84.22 45.59
CA ARG A 610 -13.21 -85.43 44.90
C ARG A 610 -12.20 -86.58 44.87
N ASP A 611 -10.98 -86.32 45.34
CA ASP A 611 -10.00 -87.32 45.78
C ASP A 611 -10.09 -87.43 47.31
#